data_AF-R6C669-F1
#
_entry.id   AF-R6C669-F1
#
_cell.length_a   1.000
_cell.length_b   1.000
_cell.length_c   1.000
_cell.angle_alpha   90.00
_cell.angle_beta   90.00
_cell.angle_gamma   90.00
#
_symmetry.space_group_name_H-M   'P 1'
#
loop_
_entity.id
_entity.type
_entity.pdbx_description
1 polymer ?
#
loop_
_entity_poly.entity_id
_entity_poly.type
_entity_poly.pdbx_seq_one_letter_code
_entity_poly.pdbx_strand_id
1 'polypeptide(L)'
;MAVKFTPEQQQAIDLHDCNILVSAAAGSGKTAVLSERIVKMVCREENPVDIDRLLVVTFTKAAAAEMRERISQAILKRLNEDGGNEHLQRQAAIIHNAQITTIDSFCLFVLRNNFEDIGLDPAFRIADEGEVELLSQDVMREMLEEHFAAGEERFFHTIEYFCPSGRESVLESHILQLYRYALSYPFPEKWLRERKKDYVYETVEDIAASDAGVFLFGHLQKLLAGVAEELKRAESICEEPDGPYMYGEVLEQEREAIEKIARAENLVRLSELLPAFMPGKFPGKKDDSVSTEKREQVKNLHDKIKNMVKKMQTSYFNLPFETVFRQAKTAAEAVESLVDLSLEFMERLKVKKTDKKLLDFSDMEHYALQILVEEDEEGNMVPTKTALEYRDYFEEVLIDEYQDSNLVQEYLLKAVAREEDGKKNRFMVGDVKQSIYKFRLARPELFLEKYVTYSLTDGENRKIDLHKNFRSRNEVIDTVNDVFSKIMQKELGGIVYDEEAALYAGAVYPENPGCESELLLIEKPEKEAELDARQTEALLIAAKIKELLVGFQVTDKETGALRPVRYKDIVVLLRTNSGWDEPFKDTLASQGIPGRPLQGHVGTPGHSCLY
;
A
#
# COMPACT_ATOMS: atom_id res chain seq x y z
N MET A 1 5.32 -17.48 -31.64
CA MET A 1 6.75 -17.12 -31.65
C MET A 1 7.32 -17.42 -30.27
N ALA A 2 8.54 -17.93 -30.16
CA ALA A 2 9.18 -18.13 -28.85
C ALA A 2 9.37 -16.76 -28.17
N VAL A 3 8.95 -16.64 -26.91
CA VAL A 3 9.14 -15.42 -26.12
C VAL A 3 10.63 -15.25 -25.90
N LYS A 4 11.20 -14.12 -26.35
CA LYS A 4 12.62 -13.82 -26.14
C LYS A 4 12.75 -13.05 -24.83
N PHE A 5 13.29 -13.71 -23.80
CA PHE A 5 13.56 -13.08 -22.51
C PHE A 5 14.80 -12.17 -22.57
N THR A 6 14.81 -11.10 -21.78
CA THR A 6 16.00 -10.28 -21.56
C THR A 6 17.03 -11.03 -20.69
N PRO A 7 18.30 -10.60 -20.66
CA PRO A 7 19.28 -11.20 -19.77
C PRO A 7 18.85 -11.24 -18.30
N GLU A 8 18.20 -10.17 -17.82
CA GLU A 8 17.73 -10.04 -16.44
C GLU A 8 16.50 -10.94 -16.18
N GLN A 9 15.58 -11.03 -17.15
CA GLN A 9 14.47 -11.98 -17.08
C GLN A 9 14.98 -13.43 -17.08
N GLN A 10 15.97 -13.74 -17.92
CA GLN A 10 16.59 -15.06 -17.97
C GLN A 10 17.31 -15.38 -16.67
N GLN A 11 18.00 -14.41 -16.06
CA GLN A 11 18.61 -14.55 -14.75
C GLN A 11 17.56 -14.88 -13.68
N ALA A 12 16.41 -14.21 -13.69
CA ALA A 12 15.31 -14.51 -12.76
C ALA A 12 14.68 -15.89 -12.99
N ILE A 13 14.71 -16.42 -14.22
CA ILE A 13 14.25 -17.77 -14.55
C ILE A 13 15.26 -18.83 -14.09
N ASP A 14 16.56 -18.55 -14.20
CA ASP A 14 17.62 -19.56 -14.11
C ASP A 14 18.28 -19.66 -12.74
N LEU A 15 18.26 -18.58 -11.96
CA LEU A 15 18.90 -18.52 -10.66
C LEU A 15 18.09 -19.32 -9.62
N HIS A 16 18.71 -20.25 -8.89
CA HIS A 16 18.08 -21.04 -7.83
C HIS A 16 18.95 -21.05 -6.56
N ASP A 17 18.51 -21.75 -5.52
CA ASP A 17 19.25 -21.95 -4.25
C ASP A 17 19.61 -20.65 -3.50
N CYS A 18 18.83 -19.60 -3.73
CA CYS A 18 18.90 -18.32 -3.04
C CYS A 18 17.49 -17.74 -2.89
N ASN A 19 17.31 -16.80 -1.97
CA ASN A 19 16.11 -15.98 -1.96
C ASN A 19 16.25 -14.94 -3.05
N ILE A 20 15.21 -14.78 -3.87
CA ILE A 20 15.23 -13.87 -5.01
C ILE A 20 14.09 -12.87 -4.83
N LEU A 21 14.44 -11.58 -4.82
CA LEU A 21 13.50 -10.49 -4.97
C LEU A 21 13.62 -9.92 -6.39
N VAL A 22 12.57 -10.08 -7.18
CA VAL A 22 12.49 -9.50 -8.52
C VAL A 22 11.69 -8.20 -8.45
N SER A 23 12.40 -7.06 -8.57
CA SER A 23 11.80 -5.73 -8.67
C SER A 23 11.46 -5.45 -10.13
N ALA A 24 10.18 -5.53 -10.46
CA ALA A 24 9.75 -5.65 -11.83
C ALA A 24 8.72 -4.57 -12.17
N ALA A 25 9.18 -3.55 -12.89
CA ALA A 25 8.37 -2.38 -13.24
C ALA A 25 7.12 -2.78 -14.05
N ALA A 26 6.15 -1.89 -14.14
CA ALA A 26 4.91 -2.15 -14.87
C ALA A 26 5.21 -2.62 -16.31
N GLY A 27 4.59 -3.72 -16.73
CA GLY A 27 4.77 -4.27 -18.09
C GLY A 27 6.10 -5.00 -18.33
N SER A 28 6.91 -5.25 -17.31
CA SER A 28 8.21 -5.96 -17.42
C SER A 28 8.13 -7.47 -17.62
N GLY A 29 6.93 -8.05 -17.57
CA GLY A 29 6.73 -9.47 -17.76
C GLY A 29 6.83 -10.32 -16.48
N LYS A 30 6.60 -9.75 -15.28
CA LYS A 30 6.50 -10.45 -13.97
C LYS A 30 5.91 -11.87 -14.09
N THR A 31 4.66 -11.95 -14.54
CA THR A 31 3.92 -13.21 -14.67
C THR A 31 4.53 -14.16 -15.70
N ALA A 32 5.16 -13.64 -16.77
CA ALA A 32 5.83 -14.46 -17.78
C ALA A 32 7.11 -15.09 -17.23
N VAL A 33 7.92 -14.32 -16.51
CA VAL A 33 9.13 -14.78 -15.81
C VAL A 33 8.78 -15.85 -14.80
N LEU A 34 7.79 -15.58 -13.92
CA LEU A 34 7.38 -16.53 -12.89
C LEU A 34 6.82 -17.83 -13.48
N SER A 35 5.98 -17.74 -14.53
CA SER A 35 5.47 -18.94 -15.20
C SER A 35 6.57 -19.75 -15.90
N GLU A 36 7.51 -19.09 -16.57
CA GLU A 36 8.60 -19.77 -17.27
C GLU A 36 9.57 -20.42 -16.29
N ARG A 37 9.85 -19.77 -15.15
CA ARG A 37 10.62 -20.35 -14.04
C ARG A 37 10.03 -21.68 -13.59
N ILE A 38 8.73 -21.71 -13.30
CA ILE A 38 8.03 -22.93 -12.90
C ILE A 38 8.12 -24.00 -13.99
N VAL A 39 7.80 -23.63 -15.24
CA VAL A 39 7.88 -24.56 -16.38
C VAL A 39 9.29 -25.13 -16.54
N LYS A 40 10.34 -24.32 -16.38
CA LYS A 40 11.73 -24.77 -16.48
C LYS A 40 12.11 -25.73 -15.35
N MET A 41 11.67 -25.48 -14.12
CA MET A 41 11.90 -26.38 -12.98
C MET A 41 11.21 -27.74 -13.16
N VAL A 42 10.01 -27.73 -13.73
CA VAL A 42 9.21 -28.94 -13.96
C VAL A 42 9.71 -29.72 -15.18
N CYS A 43 10.16 -29.02 -16.23
CA CYS A 43 10.53 -29.64 -17.49
C CYS A 43 12.04 -29.82 -17.70
N ARG A 44 12.88 -29.68 -16.66
CA ARG A 44 14.32 -29.92 -16.76
C ARG A 44 14.63 -31.41 -16.94
N GLU A 45 15.65 -31.71 -17.74
CA GLU A 45 16.06 -33.10 -18.00
C GLU A 45 16.69 -33.74 -16.76
N GLU A 46 17.47 -32.98 -16.01
CA GLU A 46 18.14 -33.44 -14.79
C GLU A 46 17.38 -32.96 -13.53
N ASN A 47 17.05 -33.91 -12.66
CA ASN A 47 16.36 -33.69 -11.37
C ASN A 47 15.02 -32.93 -11.45
N PRO A 48 14.09 -33.23 -12.36
CA PRO A 48 12.84 -32.44 -12.50
C PRO A 48 12.05 -32.32 -11.19
N VAL A 49 11.45 -31.14 -10.97
CA VAL A 49 10.62 -30.88 -9.79
C VAL A 49 9.17 -31.24 -10.13
N ASP A 50 8.52 -32.03 -9.27
CA ASP A 50 7.09 -32.26 -9.39
C ASP A 50 6.33 -30.95 -9.07
N ILE A 51 5.32 -30.58 -9.89
CA ILE A 51 4.59 -29.31 -9.79
C ILE A 51 3.88 -29.12 -8.44
N ASP A 52 3.53 -30.22 -7.77
CA ASP A 52 2.90 -30.20 -6.45
C ASP A 52 3.88 -29.84 -5.31
N ARG A 53 5.19 -29.92 -5.55
CA ARG A 53 6.24 -29.44 -4.63
C ARG A 53 6.52 -27.94 -4.75
N LEU A 54 5.76 -27.20 -5.55
CA LEU A 54 5.90 -25.75 -5.66
C LEU A 54 4.69 -25.07 -5.02
N LEU A 55 4.95 -24.16 -4.10
CA LEU A 55 3.92 -23.28 -3.55
C LEU A 55 3.93 -21.98 -4.32
N VAL A 56 2.85 -21.67 -5.03
CA VAL A 56 2.71 -20.46 -5.83
C VAL A 56 1.53 -19.64 -5.33
N VAL A 57 1.84 -18.50 -4.73
CA VAL A 57 0.87 -17.60 -4.10
C VAL A 57 0.68 -16.37 -4.97
N THR A 58 -0.58 -16.04 -5.24
CA THR A 58 -0.99 -14.88 -6.03
C THR A 58 -2.03 -14.05 -5.29
N PHE A 59 -2.19 -12.79 -5.68
CA PHE A 59 -3.13 -11.89 -5.02
C PHE A 59 -4.61 -12.21 -5.31
N THR A 60 -4.95 -12.78 -6.47
CA THR A 60 -6.35 -13.04 -6.86
C THR A 60 -6.55 -14.45 -7.40
N LYS A 61 -7.77 -14.99 -7.22
CA LYS A 61 -8.16 -16.29 -7.80
C LYS A 61 -8.06 -16.29 -9.32
N ALA A 62 -8.30 -15.15 -9.97
CA ALA A 62 -8.15 -15.00 -11.42
C ALA A 62 -6.67 -15.10 -11.86
N ALA A 63 -5.76 -14.46 -11.13
CA ALA A 63 -4.32 -14.56 -11.39
C ALA A 63 -3.81 -16.00 -11.17
N ALA A 64 -4.23 -16.67 -10.09
CA ALA A 64 -3.92 -18.09 -9.87
C ALA A 64 -4.42 -18.98 -11.03
N ALA A 65 -5.64 -18.76 -11.51
CA ALA A 65 -6.23 -19.50 -12.62
C ALA A 65 -5.48 -19.25 -13.94
N GLU A 66 -5.19 -17.99 -14.27
CA GLU A 66 -4.41 -17.63 -15.47
C GLU A 66 -3.02 -18.27 -15.43
N MET A 67 -2.35 -18.21 -14.27
CA MET A 67 -1.02 -18.81 -14.08
C MET A 67 -1.04 -20.33 -14.26
N ARG A 68 -2.04 -21.00 -13.69
CA ARG A 68 -2.24 -22.44 -13.85
C ARG A 68 -2.49 -22.84 -15.30
N GLU A 69 -3.36 -22.10 -16.00
CA GLU A 69 -3.64 -22.34 -17.42
C GLU A 69 -2.36 -22.18 -18.25
N ARG A 70 -1.59 -21.12 -18.02
CA ARG A 70 -0.34 -20.85 -18.75
C ARG A 70 0.69 -21.96 -18.54
N ILE A 71 0.90 -22.40 -17.30
CA ILE A 71 1.84 -23.49 -16.98
C ILE A 71 1.34 -24.80 -17.62
N SER A 72 0.04 -25.08 -17.55
CA SER A 72 -0.56 -26.27 -18.17
C SER A 72 -0.35 -26.31 -19.67
N GLN A 73 -0.61 -25.20 -20.37
CA GLN A 73 -0.36 -25.09 -21.81
C GLN A 73 1.12 -25.30 -22.16
N ALA A 74 2.04 -24.77 -21.36
CA ALA A 74 3.47 -24.93 -21.56
C ALA A 74 3.94 -26.39 -21.37
N ILE A 75 3.45 -27.07 -20.33
CA ILE A 75 3.74 -28.50 -20.09
C ILE A 75 3.18 -29.35 -21.22
N LEU A 76 1.92 -29.12 -21.63
CA LEU A 76 1.29 -29.86 -22.74
C LEU A 76 2.02 -29.66 -24.06
N LYS A 77 2.51 -28.45 -24.34
CA LYS A 77 3.31 -28.18 -25.52
C LYS A 77 4.59 -29.01 -25.52
N ARG A 78 5.29 -29.07 -24.39
CA ARG A 78 6.55 -29.82 -24.25
C ARG A 78 6.32 -31.34 -24.30
N LEU A 79 5.20 -31.80 -23.74
CA LEU A 79 4.75 -33.19 -23.86
C LEU A 79 4.41 -33.55 -25.32
N ASN A 80 3.87 -32.63 -26.12
CA ASN A 80 3.65 -32.88 -27.55
C ASN A 80 4.97 -32.99 -28.34
N GLU A 81 6.03 -32.34 -27.88
CA GLU A 81 7.38 -32.43 -28.46
C GLU A 81 8.09 -33.73 -28.03
N ASP A 82 7.86 -34.20 -26.81
CA ASP A 82 8.39 -35.44 -26.23
C ASP A 82 7.30 -36.31 -25.57
N GLY A 83 6.50 -36.97 -26.41
CA GLY A 83 5.32 -37.74 -25.95
C GLY A 83 5.61 -38.95 -25.09
N GLY A 84 6.88 -39.41 -25.04
CA GLY A 84 7.33 -40.54 -24.22
C GLY A 84 7.71 -40.16 -22.79
N ASN A 85 7.69 -38.87 -22.45
CA ASN A 85 8.15 -38.39 -21.15
C ASN A 85 7.13 -38.68 -20.02
N GLU A 86 7.33 -39.78 -19.30
CA GLU A 86 6.45 -40.22 -18.20
C GLU A 86 6.31 -39.14 -17.11
N HIS A 87 7.37 -38.38 -16.83
CA HIS A 87 7.31 -37.29 -15.85
C HIS A 87 6.34 -36.21 -16.34
N LEU A 88 6.48 -35.69 -17.55
CA LEU A 88 5.59 -34.65 -18.08
C LEU A 88 4.12 -35.12 -18.19
N GLN A 89 3.88 -36.39 -18.51
CA GLN A 89 2.53 -36.97 -18.47
C GLN A 89 1.94 -36.91 -17.07
N ARG A 90 2.71 -37.27 -16.04
CA ARG A 90 2.31 -37.16 -14.63
C ARG A 90 2.04 -35.71 -14.23
N GLN A 91 2.93 -34.78 -14.59
CA GLN A 91 2.76 -33.35 -14.27
C GLN A 91 1.50 -32.75 -14.89
N ALA A 92 1.21 -33.09 -16.15
CA ALA A 92 -0.01 -32.69 -16.82
C ALA A 92 -1.28 -33.22 -16.11
N ALA A 93 -1.21 -34.39 -15.47
CA ALA A 93 -2.32 -34.94 -14.70
C ALA A 93 -2.48 -34.28 -13.32
N ILE A 94 -1.39 -33.96 -12.62
CA ILE A 94 -1.43 -33.44 -11.24
C ILE A 94 -1.49 -31.91 -11.14
N ILE A 95 -1.37 -31.17 -12.25
CA ILE A 95 -1.40 -29.70 -12.24
C ILE A 95 -2.66 -29.09 -11.61
N HIS A 96 -3.79 -29.79 -11.67
CA HIS A 96 -5.02 -29.33 -11.03
C HIS A 96 -4.96 -29.39 -9.50
N ASN A 97 -4.07 -30.22 -8.95
CA ASN A 97 -3.80 -30.38 -7.52
C ASN A 97 -2.60 -29.55 -7.04
N ALA A 98 -1.86 -28.92 -7.95
CA ALA A 98 -0.73 -28.06 -7.61
C ALA A 98 -1.18 -26.86 -6.77
N GLN A 99 -0.32 -26.43 -5.84
CA GLN A 99 -0.59 -25.30 -4.95
C GLN A 99 -0.37 -23.96 -5.65
N ILE A 100 -1.10 -23.71 -6.73
CA ILE A 100 -1.17 -22.43 -7.45
C ILE A 100 -2.45 -21.73 -7.06
N THR A 101 -2.35 -20.79 -6.12
CA THR A 101 -3.49 -20.40 -5.29
C THR A 101 -3.39 -18.97 -4.77
N THR A 102 -4.40 -18.51 -4.03
CA THR A 102 -4.31 -17.29 -3.23
C THR A 102 -3.81 -17.60 -1.83
N ILE A 103 -3.32 -16.58 -1.12
CA ILE A 103 -2.86 -16.78 0.26
C ILE A 103 -3.98 -17.34 1.16
N ASP A 104 -5.21 -16.81 1.06
CA ASP A 104 -6.37 -17.31 1.83
C ASP A 104 -6.64 -18.79 1.54
N SER A 105 -6.50 -19.18 0.27
CA SER A 105 -6.77 -20.54 -0.17
C SER A 105 -5.66 -21.50 0.29
N PHE A 106 -4.43 -21.01 0.45
CA PHE A 106 -3.34 -21.74 1.09
C PHE A 106 -3.58 -21.87 2.61
N CYS A 107 -3.97 -20.79 3.30
CA CYS A 107 -4.35 -20.85 4.71
C CYS A 107 -5.47 -21.88 4.95
N LEU A 108 -6.51 -21.87 4.11
CA LEU A 108 -7.59 -22.86 4.17
C LEU A 108 -7.08 -24.30 3.96
N PHE A 109 -6.10 -24.50 3.07
CA PHE A 109 -5.45 -25.79 2.88
C PHE A 109 -4.69 -26.23 4.14
N VAL A 110 -3.90 -25.34 4.76
CA VAL A 110 -3.20 -25.63 6.02
C VAL A 110 -4.20 -26.01 7.12
N LEU A 111 -5.29 -25.25 7.27
CA LEU A 111 -6.31 -25.51 8.28
C LEU A 111 -6.99 -26.85 8.08
N ARG A 112 -7.40 -27.19 6.85
CA ARG A 112 -8.12 -28.45 6.59
C ARG A 112 -7.26 -29.69 6.80
N ASN A 113 -5.95 -29.58 6.64
CA ASN A 113 -5.04 -30.72 6.84
C ASN A 113 -4.50 -30.83 8.27
N ASN A 114 -4.58 -29.76 9.06
CA ASN A 114 -3.94 -29.68 10.38
C ASN A 114 -4.86 -29.05 11.46
N PHE A 115 -6.18 -29.17 11.31
CA PHE A 115 -7.14 -28.58 12.26
C PHE A 115 -6.97 -29.14 13.69
N GLU A 116 -6.47 -30.36 13.82
CA GLU A 116 -6.21 -31.02 15.10
C GLU A 116 -5.15 -30.29 15.94
N ASP A 117 -4.14 -29.68 15.29
CA ASP A 117 -3.02 -29.01 15.96
C ASP A 117 -3.48 -27.82 16.83
N ILE A 118 -4.57 -27.17 16.43
CA ILE A 118 -5.16 -26.01 17.11
C ILE A 118 -6.55 -26.30 17.72
N GLY A 119 -7.00 -27.56 17.67
CA GLY A 119 -8.32 -27.95 18.20
C GLY A 119 -9.51 -27.33 17.46
N LEU A 120 -9.37 -27.03 16.17
CA LEU A 120 -10.42 -26.44 15.35
C LEU A 120 -11.43 -27.51 14.89
N ASP A 121 -12.73 -27.22 14.95
CA ASP A 121 -13.77 -28.14 14.49
C ASP A 121 -13.71 -28.31 12.96
N PRO A 122 -13.56 -29.53 12.42
CA PRO A 122 -13.42 -29.76 10.98
C PRO A 122 -14.66 -29.38 10.15
N ALA A 123 -15.82 -29.17 10.80
CA ALA A 123 -17.06 -28.73 10.15
C ALA A 123 -17.19 -27.19 10.06
N PHE A 124 -16.09 -26.44 10.21
CA PHE A 124 -16.11 -24.99 10.05
C PHE A 124 -16.55 -24.55 8.64
N ARG A 125 -17.18 -23.37 8.56
CA ARG A 125 -17.51 -22.71 7.30
C ARG A 125 -16.99 -21.28 7.27
N ILE A 126 -16.73 -20.79 6.07
CA ILE A 126 -16.34 -19.40 5.84
C ILE A 126 -17.59 -18.53 5.92
N ALA A 127 -17.58 -17.54 6.80
CA ALA A 127 -18.63 -16.53 6.93
C ALA A 127 -18.47 -15.47 5.84
N ASP A 128 -19.59 -14.91 5.36
CA ASP A 128 -19.56 -13.72 4.52
C ASP A 128 -19.32 -12.45 5.37
N GLU A 129 -18.84 -11.38 4.73
CA GLU A 129 -18.52 -10.12 5.43
C GLU A 129 -19.72 -9.53 6.19
N GLY A 130 -20.93 -9.67 5.64
CA GLY A 130 -22.15 -9.16 6.28
C GLY A 130 -22.53 -9.96 7.52
N GLU A 131 -22.38 -11.28 7.49
CA GLU A 131 -22.57 -12.14 8.66
C GLU A 131 -21.58 -11.81 9.77
N VAL A 132 -20.31 -11.60 9.44
CA VAL A 132 -19.26 -11.21 10.41
C VAL A 132 -19.55 -9.83 11.00
N GLU A 133 -19.99 -8.88 10.17
CA GLU A 133 -20.34 -7.53 10.62
C GLU A 133 -21.53 -7.54 11.59
N LEU A 134 -22.60 -8.26 11.27
CA LEU A 134 -23.76 -8.41 12.16
C LEU A 134 -23.36 -9.07 13.48
N LEU A 135 -22.56 -10.13 13.44
CA LEU A 135 -22.06 -10.79 14.65
C LEU A 135 -21.21 -9.83 15.50
N SER A 136 -20.36 -9.05 14.86
CA SER A 136 -19.51 -8.05 15.52
C SER A 136 -20.35 -6.97 16.19
N GLN A 137 -21.41 -6.48 15.54
CA GLN A 137 -22.34 -5.51 16.12
C GLN A 137 -23.08 -6.07 17.34
N ASP A 138 -23.54 -7.33 17.25
CA ASP A 138 -24.20 -7.99 18.37
C ASP A 138 -23.28 -8.17 19.57
N VAL A 139 -22.05 -8.64 19.35
CA VAL A 139 -21.05 -8.81 20.42
C VAL A 139 -20.66 -7.47 21.05
N MET A 140 -20.47 -6.43 20.23
CA MET A 140 -20.15 -5.09 20.72
C MET A 140 -21.26 -4.57 21.64
N ARG A 141 -22.51 -4.70 21.19
CA ARG A 141 -23.68 -4.24 21.94
C ARG A 141 -23.82 -4.98 23.27
N GLU A 142 -23.76 -6.32 23.25
CA GLU A 142 -23.84 -7.15 24.47
C GLU A 142 -22.74 -6.78 25.47
N MET A 143 -21.50 -6.65 25.01
CA MET A 143 -20.36 -6.29 25.85
C MET A 143 -20.53 -4.92 26.50
N LEU A 144 -20.89 -3.88 25.73
CA LEU A 144 -21.06 -2.53 26.27
C LEU A 144 -22.24 -2.46 27.25
N GLU A 145 -23.37 -3.11 26.95
CA GLU A 145 -24.53 -3.18 27.85
C GLU A 145 -24.17 -3.74 29.22
N GLU A 146 -23.33 -4.78 29.27
CA GLU A 146 -22.84 -5.38 30.52
C GLU A 146 -21.94 -4.41 31.31
N HIS A 147 -21.02 -3.72 30.65
CA HIS A 147 -20.16 -2.71 31.29
C HIS A 147 -20.97 -1.52 31.84
N PHE A 148 -21.98 -1.06 31.10
CA PHE A 148 -22.92 -0.04 31.57
C PHE A 148 -23.71 -0.50 32.80
N ALA A 149 -24.15 -1.77 32.83
CA ALA A 149 -24.89 -2.33 33.94
C ALA A 149 -24.02 -2.56 35.19
N ALA A 150 -22.75 -2.95 35.00
CA ALA A 150 -21.79 -3.14 36.08
C ALA A 150 -21.40 -1.81 36.75
N GLY A 151 -21.40 -0.73 35.98
CA GLY A 151 -21.22 0.62 36.49
C GLY A 151 -19.80 0.92 37.00
N GLU A 152 -18.79 0.35 36.35
CA GLU A 152 -17.39 0.49 36.77
C GLU A 152 -16.87 1.92 36.55
N GLU A 153 -16.23 2.51 37.58
CA GLU A 153 -15.69 3.88 37.49
C GLU A 153 -14.68 4.03 36.35
N ARG A 154 -13.83 3.02 36.13
CA ARG A 154 -12.83 3.01 35.05
C ARG A 154 -13.49 3.07 33.66
N PHE A 155 -14.60 2.35 33.47
CA PHE A 155 -15.33 2.34 32.21
C PHE A 155 -15.95 3.71 31.91
N PHE A 156 -16.61 4.33 32.90
CA PHE A 156 -17.17 5.67 32.73
C PHE A 156 -16.10 6.73 32.47
N HIS A 157 -14.94 6.65 33.13
CA HIS A 157 -13.82 7.53 32.83
C HIS A 157 -13.39 7.45 31.36
N THR A 158 -13.32 6.24 30.80
CA THR A 158 -13.00 6.01 29.38
C THR A 158 -14.06 6.59 28.45
N ILE A 159 -15.35 6.46 28.79
CA ILE A 159 -16.43 7.09 28.03
C ILE A 159 -16.30 8.61 28.05
N GLU A 160 -16.12 9.22 29.23
CA GLU A 160 -15.96 10.67 29.35
C GLU A 160 -14.77 11.18 28.52
N TYR A 161 -13.69 10.41 28.48
CA TYR A 161 -12.48 10.75 27.74
C TYR A 161 -12.67 10.68 26.21
N PHE A 162 -13.16 9.56 25.68
CA PHE A 162 -13.27 9.35 24.22
C PHE A 162 -14.59 9.86 23.62
N CYS A 163 -15.64 9.96 24.43
CA CYS A 163 -16.98 10.33 24.01
C CYS A 163 -17.46 11.64 24.69
N PRO A 164 -16.76 12.77 24.57
CA PRO A 164 -17.15 14.01 25.23
C PRO A 164 -18.50 14.58 24.74
N SER A 165 -18.97 14.11 23.58
CA SER A 165 -20.30 14.44 23.04
C SER A 165 -21.43 13.50 23.50
N GLY A 166 -21.13 12.51 24.34
CA GLY A 166 -22.08 11.49 24.83
C GLY A 166 -22.50 10.47 23.77
N ARG A 167 -21.83 10.41 22.62
CA ARG A 167 -22.14 9.45 21.55
C ARG A 167 -21.31 8.18 21.71
N GLU A 168 -21.95 7.13 22.21
CA GLU A 168 -21.37 5.80 22.44
C GLU A 168 -20.78 5.17 21.17
N SER A 169 -21.36 5.46 20.00
CA SER A 169 -20.87 5.01 18.69
C SER A 169 -19.41 5.40 18.41
N VAL A 170 -18.86 6.41 19.11
CA VAL A 170 -17.46 6.80 19.00
C VAL A 170 -16.55 5.76 19.68
N LEU A 171 -16.92 5.28 20.86
CA LEU A 171 -16.19 4.23 21.56
C LEU A 171 -16.19 2.93 20.75
N GLU A 172 -17.35 2.53 20.23
CA GLU A 172 -17.48 1.37 19.33
C GLU A 172 -16.54 1.48 18.13
N SER A 173 -16.51 2.64 17.48
CA SER A 173 -15.62 2.91 16.35
C SER A 173 -14.14 2.76 16.73
N HIS A 174 -13.74 3.21 17.93
CA HIS A 174 -12.36 3.07 18.40
C HIS A 174 -11.99 1.61 18.66
N ILE A 175 -12.87 0.85 19.32
CA ILE A 175 -12.66 -0.58 19.57
C ILE A 175 -12.54 -1.34 18.25
N LEU A 176 -13.46 -1.12 17.30
CA LEU A 176 -13.43 -1.76 15.99
C LEU A 176 -12.18 -1.38 15.19
N GLN A 177 -11.73 -0.12 15.28
CA GLN A 177 -10.53 0.33 14.59
C GLN A 177 -9.26 -0.32 15.17
N LEU A 178 -9.14 -0.39 16.51
CA LEU A 178 -8.03 -1.08 17.18
C LEU A 178 -8.03 -2.57 16.87
N TYR A 179 -9.19 -3.22 16.93
CA TYR A 179 -9.35 -4.63 16.56
C TYR A 179 -8.88 -4.89 15.13
N ARG A 180 -9.41 -4.15 14.14
CA ARG A 180 -9.03 -4.30 12.72
C ARG A 180 -7.54 -4.06 12.49
N TYR A 181 -6.95 -3.08 13.18
CA TYR A 181 -5.53 -2.78 13.05
C TYR A 181 -4.66 -3.88 13.66
N ALA A 182 -5.03 -4.37 14.85
CA ALA A 182 -4.34 -5.44 15.55
C ALA A 182 -4.27 -6.73 14.71
N LEU A 183 -5.33 -7.04 13.96
CA LEU A 183 -5.38 -8.21 13.08
C LEU A 183 -4.34 -8.20 11.95
N SER A 184 -3.70 -7.08 11.65
CA SER A 184 -2.58 -7.05 10.67
C SER A 184 -1.23 -7.48 11.24
N TYR A 185 -1.16 -7.71 12.55
CA TYR A 185 0.04 -8.17 13.24
C TYR A 185 -0.05 -9.67 13.56
N PRO A 186 1.08 -10.41 13.52
CA PRO A 186 1.10 -11.86 13.79
C PRO A 186 0.44 -12.28 15.10
N PHE A 187 0.57 -11.46 16.14
CA PHE A 187 -0.02 -11.71 17.45
C PHE A 187 -0.85 -10.50 17.91
N PRO A 188 -2.12 -10.40 17.47
CA PRO A 188 -2.96 -9.22 17.69
C PRO A 188 -3.09 -8.84 19.17
N GLU A 189 -3.27 -9.83 20.05
CA GLU A 189 -3.43 -9.57 21.48
C GLU A 189 -2.15 -9.06 22.15
N LYS A 190 -0.99 -9.64 21.77
CA LYS A 190 0.32 -9.20 22.27
C LYS A 190 0.57 -7.76 21.84
N TRP A 191 0.32 -7.46 20.57
CA TRP A 191 0.42 -6.10 20.04
C TRP A 191 -0.50 -5.13 20.78
N LEU A 192 -1.77 -5.48 21.04
CA LEU A 192 -2.69 -4.64 21.81
C LEU A 192 -2.18 -4.39 23.24
N ARG A 193 -1.73 -5.44 23.94
CA ARG A 193 -1.20 -5.32 25.31
C ARG A 193 0.03 -4.41 25.38
N GLU A 194 0.88 -4.41 24.36
CA GLU A 194 2.03 -3.49 24.29
C GLU A 194 1.60 -2.02 24.17
N ARG A 195 0.47 -1.71 23.50
CA ARG A 195 -0.04 -0.33 23.36
C ARG A 195 -0.43 0.33 24.68
N LYS A 196 -0.66 -0.46 25.73
CA LYS A 196 -0.90 0.07 27.09
C LYS A 196 0.25 0.96 27.59
N LYS A 197 1.45 0.78 27.05
CA LYS A 197 2.65 1.54 27.43
C LYS A 197 2.87 2.81 26.61
N ASP A 198 2.11 3.03 25.53
CA ASP A 198 2.38 4.09 24.56
C ASP A 198 2.29 5.51 25.15
N TYR A 199 1.55 5.68 26.26
CA TYR A 199 1.32 6.96 26.95
C TYR A 199 1.93 7.01 28.36
N VAL A 200 2.73 6.01 28.73
CA VAL A 200 3.38 5.94 30.04
C VAL A 200 4.75 6.60 29.94
N TYR A 201 4.88 7.78 30.54
CA TYR A 201 6.12 8.57 30.58
C TYR A 201 6.49 8.91 32.02
N GLU A 202 7.79 8.95 32.34
CA GLU A 202 8.27 9.37 33.66
C GLU A 202 8.67 10.85 33.68
N THR A 203 9.11 11.38 32.55
CA THR A 203 9.59 12.75 32.37
C THR A 203 9.09 13.38 31.06
N VAL A 204 9.26 14.70 30.91
CA VAL A 204 8.95 15.42 29.66
C VAL A 204 9.91 15.00 28.54
N GLU A 205 11.16 14.69 28.90
CA GLU A 205 12.19 14.20 28.00
C GLU A 205 11.81 12.86 27.37
N ASP A 206 11.10 11.99 28.09
CA ASP A 206 10.61 10.70 27.56
C ASP A 206 9.61 10.89 26.41
N ILE A 207 8.77 11.93 26.47
CA ILE A 207 7.85 12.25 25.37
C ILE A 207 8.65 12.60 24.12
N ALA A 208 9.69 13.42 24.27
CA ALA A 208 10.55 13.81 23.15
C ALA A 208 11.37 12.64 22.61
N ALA A 209 11.77 11.70 23.46
CA ALA A 209 12.52 10.50 23.11
C ALA A 209 11.64 9.35 22.57
N SER A 210 10.33 9.39 22.79
CA SER A 210 9.38 8.41 22.24
C SER A 210 9.40 8.39 20.70
N ASP A 211 8.97 7.28 20.10
CA ASP A 211 8.86 7.15 18.64
C ASP A 211 8.06 8.29 18.00
N ALA A 212 6.96 8.71 18.67
CA ALA A 212 6.14 9.83 18.24
C ALA A 212 6.87 11.16 18.35
N GLY A 213 7.65 11.37 19.42
CA GLY A 213 8.47 12.57 19.64
C GLY A 213 9.57 12.70 18.60
N VAL A 214 10.31 11.62 18.34
CA VAL A 214 11.37 11.56 17.32
C VAL A 214 10.80 11.83 15.93
N PHE A 215 9.66 11.19 15.59
CA PHE A 215 8.98 11.45 14.32
C PHE A 215 8.53 12.90 14.19
N LEU A 216 7.84 13.45 15.22
CA LEU A 216 7.35 14.82 15.21
C LEU A 216 8.50 15.82 15.06
N PHE A 217 9.60 15.60 15.77
CA PHE A 217 10.79 16.44 15.67
C PHE A 217 11.35 16.48 14.24
N GLY A 218 11.60 15.31 13.64
CA GLY A 218 12.07 15.23 12.26
C GLY A 218 11.09 15.83 11.25
N HIS A 219 9.78 15.65 11.48
CA HIS A 219 8.73 16.25 10.64
C HIS A 219 8.76 17.78 10.70
N LEU A 220 8.83 18.36 11.90
CA LEU A 220 8.87 19.81 12.09
C LEU A 220 10.15 20.42 11.53
N GLN A 221 11.30 19.75 11.67
CA GLN A 221 12.56 20.21 11.06
C GLN A 221 12.43 20.32 9.54
N LYS A 222 11.80 19.34 8.89
CA LYS A 222 11.53 19.39 7.43
C LYS A 222 10.58 20.52 7.06
N LEU A 223 9.51 20.73 7.83
CA LEU A 223 8.59 21.85 7.59
C LEU A 223 9.29 23.21 7.74
N LEU A 224 10.13 23.37 8.76
CA LEU A 224 10.88 24.60 9.00
C LEU A 224 11.93 24.86 7.90
N ALA A 225 12.60 23.82 7.40
CA ALA A 225 13.47 23.93 6.24
C ALA A 225 12.69 24.43 5.00
N GLY A 226 11.48 23.89 4.77
CA GLY A 226 10.60 24.38 3.70
C GLY A 226 10.17 25.84 3.87
N VAL A 227 9.93 26.28 5.11
CA VAL A 227 9.64 27.70 5.41
C VAL A 227 10.86 28.58 5.10
N ALA A 228 12.07 28.15 5.46
CA ALA A 228 13.30 28.89 5.17
C ALA A 228 13.53 29.05 3.65
N GLU A 229 13.24 28.02 2.85
CA GLU A 229 13.31 28.11 1.38
C GLU A 229 12.27 29.07 0.79
N GLU A 230 11.04 29.09 1.30
CA GLU A 230 10.02 30.07 0.88
C GLU A 230 10.42 31.51 1.27
N LEU A 231 11.04 31.71 2.43
CA LEU A 231 11.57 33.01 2.84
C LEU A 231 12.70 33.46 1.91
N LYS A 232 13.63 32.57 1.60
CA LYS A 232 14.72 32.81 0.63
C LYS A 232 14.18 33.14 -0.77
N ARG A 233 13.10 32.48 -1.20
CA ARG A 233 12.42 32.82 -2.46
C ARG A 233 11.84 34.23 -2.42
N ALA A 234 11.21 34.62 -1.32
CA ALA A 234 10.70 35.98 -1.14
C ALA A 234 11.83 37.03 -1.11
N GLU A 235 12.97 36.72 -0.47
CA GLU A 235 14.19 37.54 -0.49
C GLU A 235 14.69 37.74 -1.92
N SER A 236 14.80 36.66 -2.70
CA SER A 236 15.27 36.73 -4.09
C SER A 236 14.40 37.66 -4.96
N ILE A 237 13.07 37.69 -4.77
CA ILE A 237 12.18 38.61 -5.49
C ILE A 237 12.42 40.07 -5.05
N CYS A 238 12.81 40.30 -3.79
CA CYS A 238 13.15 41.63 -3.29
C CYS A 238 14.46 42.17 -3.90
N GLU A 239 15.38 41.28 -4.27
CA GLU A 239 16.68 41.62 -4.88
C GLU A 239 16.62 41.83 -6.40
N GLU A 240 15.53 41.40 -7.05
CA GLU A 240 15.32 41.64 -8.48
C GLU A 240 15.24 43.13 -8.82
N PRO A 241 15.53 43.53 -10.08
CA PRO A 241 15.19 44.86 -10.57
C PRO A 241 13.71 45.14 -10.29
N ASP A 242 13.36 46.36 -9.83
CA ASP A 242 12.00 46.76 -9.41
C ASP A 242 11.35 45.96 -8.26
N GLY A 243 12.11 45.08 -7.60
CA GLY A 243 11.66 44.33 -6.42
C GLY A 243 11.42 45.22 -5.19
N PRO A 244 10.57 44.79 -4.23
CA PRO A 244 10.30 45.54 -3.01
C PRO A 244 11.46 45.42 -1.99
N TYR A 245 12.62 46.00 -2.33
CA TYR A 245 13.86 45.93 -1.55
C TYR A 245 13.72 46.26 -0.06
N MET A 246 12.75 47.11 0.30
CA MET A 246 12.48 47.49 1.69
C MET A 246 11.97 46.33 2.56
N TYR A 247 11.55 45.21 1.97
CA TYR A 247 11.13 44.01 2.70
C TYR A 247 12.30 43.06 3.01
N GLY A 248 13.44 43.21 2.32
CA GLY A 248 14.57 42.29 2.39
C GLY A 248 15.10 42.06 3.81
N GLU A 249 15.36 43.13 4.56
CA GLU A 249 15.89 43.03 5.94
C GLU A 249 14.94 42.26 6.88
N VAL A 250 13.62 42.44 6.73
CA VAL A 250 12.62 41.73 7.54
C VAL A 250 12.62 40.25 7.20
N LEU A 251 12.67 39.91 5.91
CA LEU A 251 12.69 38.53 5.44
C LEU A 251 13.98 37.81 5.86
N GLU A 252 15.13 38.48 5.74
CA GLU A 252 16.44 37.94 6.15
C GLU A 252 16.46 37.60 7.64
N GLN A 253 15.99 38.53 8.49
CA GLN A 253 15.88 38.30 9.94
C GLN A 253 14.93 37.14 10.26
N GLU A 254 13.79 37.04 9.56
CA GLU A 254 12.87 35.91 9.71
C GLU A 254 13.51 34.59 9.28
N ARG A 255 14.24 34.56 8.15
CA ARG A 255 14.90 33.36 7.64
C ARG A 255 15.98 32.88 8.61
N GLU A 256 16.85 33.77 9.08
CA GLU A 256 17.88 33.43 10.07
C GLU A 256 17.28 32.89 11.37
N ALA A 257 16.17 33.49 11.84
CA ALA A 257 15.46 33.00 13.01
C ALA A 257 14.87 31.61 12.78
N ILE A 258 14.21 31.36 11.64
CA ILE A 258 13.65 30.05 11.29
C ILE A 258 14.76 29.00 11.14
N GLU A 259 15.87 29.32 10.49
CA GLU A 259 17.03 28.41 10.36
C GLU A 259 17.62 28.05 11.72
N LYS A 260 17.70 29.02 12.64
CA LYS A 260 18.13 28.76 14.02
C LYS A 260 17.16 27.84 14.75
N ILE A 261 15.84 28.03 14.58
CA ILE A 261 14.81 27.18 15.17
C ILE A 261 14.90 25.76 14.59
N ALA A 262 15.11 25.61 13.28
CA ALA A 262 15.26 24.33 12.61
C ALA A 262 16.47 23.51 13.11
N ARG A 263 17.51 24.21 13.59
CA ARG A 263 18.74 23.61 14.17
C ARG A 263 18.63 23.29 15.66
N ALA A 264 17.44 23.37 16.26
CA ALA A 264 17.23 22.91 17.64
C ALA A 264 17.76 21.47 17.83
N GLU A 265 18.30 21.14 19.01
CA GLU A 265 18.94 19.83 19.22
C GLU A 265 17.93 18.70 19.47
N ASN A 266 16.72 19.04 19.95
CA ASN A 266 15.66 18.09 20.26
C ASN A 266 14.28 18.77 20.27
N LEU A 267 13.23 17.97 20.43
CA LEU A 267 11.85 18.43 20.45
C LEU A 267 11.54 19.38 21.61
N VAL A 268 12.13 19.15 22.79
CA VAL A 268 11.94 20.02 23.96
C VAL A 268 12.42 21.43 23.64
N ARG A 269 13.62 21.56 23.08
CA ARG A 269 14.17 22.86 22.68
C ARG A 269 13.33 23.51 21.57
N LEU A 270 12.85 22.72 20.62
CA LEU A 270 11.97 23.22 19.57
C LEU A 270 10.64 23.78 20.13
N SER A 271 10.10 23.14 21.17
CA SER A 271 8.88 23.57 21.87
C SER A 271 9.03 24.92 22.58
N GLU A 272 10.25 25.34 22.91
CA GLU A 272 10.53 26.65 23.48
C GLU A 272 10.69 27.72 22.40
N LEU A 273 11.39 27.37 21.32
CA LEU A 273 11.81 28.33 20.30
C LEU A 273 10.70 28.66 19.29
N LEU A 274 9.97 27.66 18.80
CA LEU A 274 8.99 27.87 17.72
C LEU A 274 7.78 28.71 18.17
N PRO A 275 7.18 28.51 19.36
CA PRO A 275 6.08 29.35 19.83
C PRO A 275 6.49 30.80 20.07
N ALA A 276 7.77 31.05 20.37
CA ALA A 276 8.30 32.39 20.59
C ALA A 276 8.55 33.19 19.30
N PHE A 277 8.57 32.53 18.14
CA PHE A 277 8.76 33.20 16.85
C PHE A 277 7.54 34.06 16.48
N MET A 278 7.80 35.33 16.14
CA MET A 278 6.80 36.26 15.64
C MET A 278 7.24 36.82 14.28
N PRO A 279 6.40 36.72 13.24
CA PRO A 279 6.68 37.36 11.95
C PRO A 279 6.84 38.87 12.11
N GLY A 280 7.83 39.42 11.43
CA GLY A 280 8.07 40.85 11.32
C GLY A 280 6.96 41.56 10.55
N LYS A 281 6.94 42.89 10.67
CA LYS A 281 6.01 43.75 9.95
C LYS A 281 6.72 44.45 8.81
N PHE A 282 6.20 44.30 7.60
CA PHE A 282 6.75 45.00 6.46
C PHE A 282 6.59 46.53 6.57
N PRO A 283 7.62 47.30 6.18
CA PRO A 283 7.55 48.75 6.17
C PRO A 283 6.54 49.28 5.14
N GLY A 284 5.78 50.31 5.53
CA GLY A 284 4.79 50.97 4.67
C GLY A 284 5.37 51.93 3.61
N LYS A 285 6.67 51.83 3.30
CA LYS A 285 7.35 52.74 2.37
C LYS A 285 6.68 52.67 0.99
N LYS A 286 6.39 53.83 0.40
CA LYS A 286 5.90 53.96 -0.98
C LYS A 286 7.06 54.43 -1.85
N ASP A 287 7.31 53.69 -2.92
CA ASP A 287 8.39 53.93 -3.87
C ASP A 287 7.84 53.54 -5.24
N ASP A 288 7.75 54.52 -6.14
CA ASP A 288 7.15 54.34 -7.47
C ASP A 288 8.05 53.52 -8.41
N SER A 289 9.31 53.29 -8.01
CA SER A 289 10.25 52.41 -8.73
C SER A 289 10.02 50.92 -8.47
N VAL A 290 9.13 50.57 -7.54
CA VAL A 290 8.83 49.17 -7.16
C VAL A 290 7.59 48.65 -7.89
N SER A 291 7.70 47.47 -8.47
CA SER A 291 6.60 46.77 -9.13
C SER A 291 5.47 46.44 -8.15
N THR A 292 4.24 46.82 -8.49
CA THR A 292 3.05 46.46 -7.72
C THR A 292 2.78 44.97 -7.73
N GLU A 293 3.12 44.29 -8.83
CA GLU A 293 2.95 42.84 -8.95
C GLU A 293 3.92 42.09 -8.02
N LYS A 294 5.22 42.41 -8.07
CA LYS A 294 6.22 41.78 -7.19
C LYS A 294 5.96 42.08 -5.71
N ARG A 295 5.50 43.30 -5.40
CA ARG A 295 5.07 43.66 -4.05
C ARG A 295 3.95 42.76 -3.55
N GLU A 296 2.98 42.46 -4.40
CA GLU A 296 1.87 41.57 -4.05
C GLU A 296 2.32 40.10 -3.98
N GLN A 297 3.20 39.66 -4.88
CA GLN A 297 3.80 38.32 -4.84
C GLN A 297 4.54 38.08 -3.51
N VAL A 298 5.41 39.00 -3.07
CA VAL A 298 6.14 38.87 -1.80
C VAL A 298 5.20 38.88 -0.60
N LYS A 299 4.15 39.71 -0.61
CA LYS A 299 3.13 39.69 0.46
C LYS A 299 2.38 38.36 0.52
N ASN A 300 1.98 37.82 -0.63
CA ASN A 300 1.31 36.52 -0.70
C ASN A 300 2.20 35.39 -0.19
N LEU A 301 3.50 35.42 -0.51
CA LEU A 301 4.48 34.48 0.05
C LEU A 301 4.62 34.64 1.58
N HIS A 302 4.72 35.88 2.08
CA HIS A 302 4.81 36.16 3.52
C HIS A 302 3.56 35.71 4.28
N ASP A 303 2.37 35.95 3.74
CA ASP A 303 1.11 35.48 4.32
C ASP A 303 1.04 33.94 4.32
N LYS A 304 1.50 33.28 3.25
CA LYS A 304 1.64 31.81 3.20
C LYS A 304 2.57 31.30 4.30
N ILE A 305 3.77 31.89 4.44
CA ILE A 305 4.77 31.55 5.46
C ILE A 305 4.19 31.72 6.86
N LYS A 306 3.57 32.86 7.15
CA LYS A 306 2.91 33.15 8.43
C LYS A 306 1.84 32.12 8.75
N ASN A 307 1.03 31.72 7.76
CA ASN A 307 0.02 30.69 7.95
C ASN A 307 0.64 29.31 8.21
N MET A 308 1.73 28.94 7.53
CA MET A 308 2.46 27.70 7.79
C MET A 308 3.02 27.65 9.22
N VAL A 309 3.71 28.71 9.65
CA VAL A 309 4.30 28.80 11.01
C VAL A 309 3.21 28.79 12.07
N LYS A 310 2.16 29.60 11.90
CA LYS A 310 1.02 29.64 12.81
C LYS A 310 0.36 28.26 12.93
N LYS A 311 0.18 27.55 11.80
CA LYS A 311 -0.38 26.20 11.80
C LYS A 311 0.50 25.24 12.62
N MET A 312 1.83 25.30 12.50
CA MET A 312 2.72 24.48 13.32
C MET A 312 2.58 24.82 14.81
N GLN A 313 2.60 26.11 15.17
CA GLN A 313 2.42 26.57 16.55
C GLN A 313 1.10 26.07 17.15
N THR A 314 -0.03 26.24 16.43
CA THR A 314 -1.35 25.87 16.94
C THR A 314 -1.62 24.37 16.91
N SER A 315 -1.01 23.62 15.98
CA SER A 315 -1.27 22.18 15.87
C SER A 315 -0.45 21.37 16.88
N TYR A 316 0.76 21.82 17.23
CA TYR A 316 1.70 21.02 18.04
C TYR A 316 2.10 21.67 19.37
N PHE A 317 2.02 22.99 19.48
CA PHE A 317 2.53 23.74 20.64
C PHE A 317 1.49 24.69 21.25
N ASN A 318 0.21 24.36 21.10
CA ASN A 318 -0.88 25.12 21.73
C ASN A 318 -0.89 24.94 23.26
N LEU A 319 -0.25 23.87 23.76
CA LEU A 319 -0.06 23.59 25.17
C LEU A 319 1.44 23.45 25.47
N PRO A 320 1.93 23.92 26.63
CA PRO A 320 3.28 23.62 27.09
C PRO A 320 3.46 22.11 27.26
N PHE A 321 4.67 21.61 26.98
CA PHE A 321 5.00 20.18 27.11
C PHE A 321 4.74 19.63 28.52
N GLU A 322 4.97 20.42 29.57
CA GLU A 322 4.61 20.06 30.95
C GLU A 322 3.10 19.77 31.12
N THR A 323 2.25 20.47 30.36
CA THR A 323 0.81 20.21 30.37
C THR A 323 0.46 18.96 29.57
N VAL A 324 1.14 18.74 28.44
CA VAL A 324 1.00 17.50 27.65
C VAL A 324 1.41 16.28 28.48
N PHE A 325 2.53 16.36 29.21
CA PHE A 325 3.00 15.32 30.12
C PHE A 325 1.99 15.00 31.22
N ARG A 326 1.43 16.02 31.89
CA ARG A 326 0.38 15.81 32.88
C ARG A 326 -0.89 15.19 32.29
N GLN A 327 -1.25 15.55 31.06
CA GLN A 327 -2.40 14.97 30.35
C GLN A 327 -2.14 13.55 29.85
N ALA A 328 -0.88 13.18 29.57
CA ALA A 328 -0.52 11.84 29.13
C ALA A 328 -0.88 10.77 30.16
N LYS A 329 -0.80 11.09 31.47
CA LYS A 329 -1.25 10.16 32.52
C LYS A 329 -2.75 9.85 32.43
N THR A 330 -3.59 10.86 32.27
CA THR A 330 -5.04 10.67 32.09
C THR A 330 -5.33 9.92 30.79
N ALA A 331 -4.58 10.22 29.72
CA ALA A 331 -4.67 9.48 28.47
C ALA A 331 -4.29 8.00 28.65
N ALA A 332 -3.24 7.71 29.42
CA ALA A 332 -2.77 6.35 29.66
C ALA A 332 -3.84 5.49 30.34
N GLU A 333 -4.50 6.00 31.38
CA GLU A 333 -5.57 5.29 32.08
C GLU A 333 -6.75 4.95 31.15
N ALA A 334 -7.19 5.92 30.34
CA ALA A 334 -8.27 5.75 29.37
C ALA A 334 -7.87 4.80 28.20
N VAL A 335 -6.67 4.95 27.65
CA VAL A 335 -6.14 4.09 26.59
C VAL A 335 -5.98 2.65 27.07
N GLU A 336 -5.48 2.45 28.29
CA GLU A 336 -5.34 1.12 28.86
C GLU A 336 -6.70 0.42 28.97
N SER A 337 -7.73 1.15 29.42
CA SER A 337 -9.11 0.64 29.47
C SER A 337 -9.67 0.37 28.08
N LEU A 338 -9.41 1.21 27.08
CA LEU A 338 -9.82 0.98 25.70
C LEU A 338 -9.16 -0.28 25.10
N VAL A 339 -7.89 -0.52 25.42
CA VAL A 339 -7.17 -1.74 25.04
C VAL A 339 -7.81 -2.97 25.70
N ASP A 340 -8.14 -2.89 26.99
CA ASP A 340 -8.82 -3.98 27.71
C ASP A 340 -10.18 -4.32 27.07
N LEU A 341 -11.00 -3.30 26.77
CA LEU A 341 -12.27 -3.49 26.05
C LEU A 341 -12.07 -4.10 24.66
N SER A 342 -10.99 -3.73 23.96
CA SER A 342 -10.68 -4.28 22.64
C SER A 342 -10.24 -5.74 22.70
N LEU A 343 -9.46 -6.12 23.71
CA LEU A 343 -9.07 -7.51 23.98
C LEU A 343 -10.30 -8.35 24.35
N GLU A 344 -11.19 -7.82 25.18
CA GLU A 344 -12.43 -8.49 25.56
C GLU A 344 -13.36 -8.67 24.36
N PHE A 345 -13.55 -7.63 23.55
CA PHE A 345 -14.33 -7.71 22.32
C PHE A 345 -13.82 -8.82 21.39
N MET A 346 -12.50 -8.87 21.19
CA MET A 346 -11.85 -9.87 20.34
C MET A 346 -12.09 -11.31 20.84
N GLU A 347 -11.98 -11.55 22.14
CA GLU A 347 -12.23 -12.86 22.74
C GLU A 347 -13.71 -13.25 22.65
N ARG A 348 -14.63 -12.34 22.99
CA ARG A 348 -16.08 -12.58 22.87
C ARG A 348 -16.48 -12.90 21.43
N LEU A 349 -15.93 -12.17 20.46
CA LEU A 349 -16.19 -12.42 19.04
C LEU A 349 -15.64 -13.77 18.60
N LYS A 350 -14.42 -14.14 19.04
CA LYS A 350 -13.82 -15.45 18.77
C LYS A 350 -14.66 -16.60 19.34
N VAL A 351 -15.17 -16.47 20.58
CA VAL A 351 -16.05 -17.46 21.19
C VAL A 351 -17.34 -17.62 20.38
N LYS A 352 -18.02 -16.51 20.04
CA LYS A 352 -19.26 -16.54 19.26
C LYS A 352 -19.06 -17.11 17.85
N LYS A 353 -17.91 -16.85 17.21
CA LYS A 353 -17.54 -17.45 15.93
C LYS A 353 -17.32 -18.96 16.06
N THR A 354 -16.57 -19.39 17.09
CA THR A 354 -16.32 -20.80 17.40
C THR A 354 -17.62 -21.58 17.65
N ASP A 355 -18.54 -21.04 18.46
CA ASP A 355 -19.84 -21.66 18.76
C ASP A 355 -20.68 -21.87 17.49
N LYS A 356 -20.59 -20.94 16.55
CA LYS A 356 -21.28 -21.01 15.24
C LYS A 356 -20.48 -21.75 14.18
N LYS A 357 -19.27 -22.23 14.49
CA LYS A 357 -18.32 -22.87 13.56
C LYS A 357 -18.00 -21.98 12.35
N LEU A 358 -17.84 -20.69 12.60
CA LEU A 358 -17.56 -19.66 11.60
C LEU A 358 -16.09 -19.28 11.61
N LEU A 359 -15.53 -19.08 10.41
CA LEU A 359 -14.25 -18.41 10.20
C LEU A 359 -14.42 -17.27 9.21
N ASP A 360 -13.76 -16.15 9.49
CA ASP A 360 -13.54 -15.11 8.50
C ASP A 360 -12.15 -15.23 7.85
N PHE A 361 -11.84 -14.35 6.90
CA PHE A 361 -10.53 -14.37 6.22
C PHE A 361 -9.36 -14.11 7.16
N SER A 362 -9.53 -13.23 8.15
CA SER A 362 -8.47 -12.93 9.09
C SER A 362 -8.22 -14.11 10.03
N ASP A 363 -9.29 -14.77 10.49
CA ASP A 363 -9.16 -16.01 11.29
C ASP A 363 -8.38 -17.07 10.54
N MET A 364 -8.62 -17.21 9.23
CA MET A 364 -7.91 -18.20 8.44
C MET A 364 -6.40 -17.93 8.40
N GLU A 365 -5.99 -16.68 8.22
CA GLU A 365 -4.57 -16.30 8.25
C GLU A 365 -3.96 -16.54 9.64
N HIS A 366 -4.63 -16.12 10.71
CA HIS A 366 -4.15 -16.25 12.09
C HIS A 366 -4.08 -17.70 12.57
N TYR A 367 -5.09 -18.52 12.26
CA TYR A 367 -5.09 -19.93 12.62
C TYR A 367 -4.07 -20.72 11.80
N ALA A 368 -3.90 -20.41 10.52
CA ALA A 368 -2.82 -21.00 9.73
C ALA A 368 -1.45 -20.61 10.28
N LEU A 369 -1.28 -19.35 10.71
CA LEU A 369 -0.05 -18.91 11.36
C LEU A 369 0.19 -19.66 12.68
N GLN A 370 -0.82 -19.85 13.53
CA GLN A 370 -0.71 -20.62 14.78
C GLN A 370 -0.32 -22.09 14.56
N ILE A 371 -0.76 -22.69 13.46
CA ILE A 371 -0.34 -24.05 13.07
C ILE A 371 1.14 -24.08 12.68
N LEU A 372 1.65 -23.00 12.08
CA LEU A 372 2.97 -22.97 11.45
C LEU A 372 4.07 -22.32 12.31
N VAL A 373 3.70 -21.48 13.26
CA VAL A 373 4.63 -20.67 14.05
C VAL A 373 4.23 -20.71 15.52
N GLU A 374 5.22 -20.96 16.38
CA GLU A 374 5.09 -20.87 17.83
C GLU A 374 6.11 -19.88 18.42
N GLU A 375 5.88 -19.47 19.66
CA GLU A 375 6.79 -18.59 20.41
C GLU A 375 7.66 -19.47 21.33
N ASP A 376 8.99 -19.36 21.23
CA ASP A 376 9.93 -20.07 22.10
C ASP A 376 10.00 -19.46 23.51
N GLU A 377 10.80 -20.04 24.41
CA GLU A 377 10.96 -19.56 25.79
C GLU A 377 11.51 -18.13 25.88
N GLU A 378 12.18 -17.63 24.84
CA GLU A 378 12.78 -16.30 24.76
C GLU A 378 11.86 -15.28 24.08
N GLY A 379 10.72 -15.71 23.56
CA GLY A 379 9.77 -14.87 22.85
C GLY A 379 10.02 -14.75 21.35
N ASN A 380 10.92 -15.55 20.79
CA ASN A 380 11.20 -15.58 19.36
C ASN A 380 10.18 -16.46 18.62
N MET A 381 9.87 -16.06 17.40
CA MET A 381 8.99 -16.83 16.53
C MET A 381 9.78 -17.95 15.85
N VAL A 382 9.39 -19.20 16.10
CA VAL A 382 10.05 -20.40 15.56
C VAL A 382 9.04 -21.27 14.80
N PRO A 383 9.49 -22.02 13.77
CA PRO A 383 8.60 -22.91 13.02
C PRO A 383 8.16 -24.10 13.87
N THR A 384 6.87 -24.44 13.78
CA THR A 384 6.33 -25.67 14.37
C THR A 384 6.79 -26.90 13.58
N LYS A 385 6.55 -28.10 14.13
CA LYS A 385 6.77 -29.36 13.41
C LYS A 385 6.04 -29.40 12.06
N THR A 386 4.78 -28.96 12.03
CA THR A 386 3.95 -28.91 10.82
C THR A 386 4.57 -27.96 9.76
N ALA A 387 5.12 -26.83 10.19
CA ALA A 387 5.87 -25.96 9.29
C ALA A 387 7.14 -26.63 8.74
N LEU A 388 7.90 -27.38 9.55
CA LEU A 388 9.06 -28.14 9.08
C LEU A 388 8.67 -29.19 8.02
N GLU A 389 7.53 -29.88 8.20
CA GLU A 389 7.01 -30.82 7.20
C GLU A 389 6.68 -30.12 5.86
N TYR A 390 6.10 -28.92 5.90
CA TYR A 390 5.88 -28.11 4.70
C TYR A 390 7.19 -27.59 4.09
N ARG A 391 8.17 -27.19 4.91
CA ARG A 391 9.50 -26.80 4.44
C ARG A 391 10.15 -27.93 3.66
N ASP A 392 10.09 -29.16 4.18
CA ASP A 392 10.65 -30.34 3.51
C ASP A 392 9.88 -30.67 2.22
N TYR A 393 8.55 -30.48 2.21
CA TYR A 393 7.72 -30.77 1.03
C TYR A 393 7.93 -29.76 -0.11
N PHE A 394 7.93 -28.46 0.19
CA PHE A 394 8.03 -27.41 -0.82
C PHE A 394 9.47 -27.17 -1.25
N GLU A 395 9.74 -27.41 -2.53
CA GLU A 395 11.05 -27.15 -3.13
C GLU A 395 11.30 -25.65 -3.27
N GLU A 396 10.28 -24.87 -3.64
CA GLU A 396 10.35 -23.42 -3.77
C GLU A 396 9.00 -22.75 -3.46
N VAL A 397 9.04 -21.58 -2.83
CA VAL A 397 7.88 -20.74 -2.49
C VAL A 397 7.92 -19.49 -3.36
N LEU A 398 7.00 -19.42 -4.33
CA LEU A 398 6.88 -18.34 -5.30
C LEU A 398 5.73 -17.42 -4.95
N ILE A 399 5.99 -16.11 -4.88
CA ILE A 399 5.05 -15.10 -4.41
C ILE A 399 4.96 -14.00 -5.46
N ASP A 400 3.77 -13.86 -6.05
CA ASP A 400 3.43 -12.76 -6.97
C ASP A 400 2.80 -11.58 -6.21
N GLU A 401 2.97 -10.38 -6.76
CA GLU A 401 2.54 -9.10 -6.16
C GLU A 401 3.00 -8.92 -4.69
N TYR A 402 4.26 -9.26 -4.43
CA TYR A 402 4.83 -9.28 -3.08
C TYR A 402 4.75 -7.93 -2.34
N GLN A 403 4.68 -6.80 -3.05
CA GLN A 403 4.54 -5.46 -2.46
C GLN A 403 3.25 -5.27 -1.64
N ASP A 404 2.25 -6.12 -1.84
CA ASP A 404 0.95 -6.04 -1.17
C ASP A 404 0.81 -7.02 0.00
N SER A 405 1.93 -7.65 0.40
CA SER A 405 1.98 -8.55 1.57
C SER A 405 1.83 -7.79 2.88
N ASN A 406 1.22 -8.41 3.89
CA ASN A 406 1.21 -7.94 5.28
C ASN A 406 2.20 -8.74 6.15
N LEU A 407 2.32 -8.40 7.45
CA LEU A 407 3.23 -9.14 8.35
C LEU A 407 2.80 -10.60 8.54
N VAL A 408 1.52 -10.86 8.76
CA VAL A 408 1.01 -12.23 8.99
C VAL A 408 1.41 -13.16 7.84
N GLN A 409 1.19 -12.69 6.61
CA GLN A 409 1.55 -13.41 5.38
C GLN A 409 3.05 -13.59 5.23
N GLU A 410 3.86 -12.59 5.58
CA GLU A 410 5.32 -12.71 5.56
C GLU A 410 5.82 -13.80 6.50
N TYR A 411 5.34 -13.83 7.74
CA TYR A 411 5.72 -14.86 8.71
C TYR A 411 5.23 -16.24 8.29
N LEU A 412 4.00 -16.34 7.78
CA LEU A 412 3.43 -17.60 7.29
C LEU A 412 4.26 -18.18 6.12
N LEU A 413 4.58 -17.36 5.13
CA LEU A 413 5.35 -17.79 3.96
C LEU A 413 6.81 -18.06 4.29
N LYS A 414 7.40 -17.32 5.24
CA LYS A 414 8.73 -17.62 5.77
C LYS A 414 8.74 -18.93 6.55
N ALA A 415 7.69 -19.23 7.31
CA ALA A 415 7.59 -20.45 8.11
C ALA A 415 7.60 -21.72 7.25
N VAL A 416 7.05 -21.67 6.03
CA VAL A 416 7.07 -22.82 5.09
C VAL A 416 8.24 -22.80 4.11
N ALA A 417 9.13 -21.81 4.20
CA ALA A 417 10.34 -21.71 3.39
C ALA A 417 11.56 -22.30 4.12
N ARG A 418 12.51 -22.85 3.36
CA ARG A 418 13.73 -23.53 3.85
C ARG A 418 14.85 -22.55 4.22
N GLU A 419 14.51 -21.28 4.48
CA GLU A 419 15.49 -20.21 4.65
C GLU A 419 16.44 -20.46 5.83
N GLU A 420 15.92 -21.00 6.93
CA GLU A 420 16.66 -21.24 8.16
C GLU A 420 17.46 -22.55 8.13
N ASP A 421 17.20 -23.41 7.13
CA ASP A 421 17.84 -24.72 6.94
C ASP A 421 19.11 -24.62 6.06
N GLY A 422 19.56 -23.39 5.78
CA GLY A 422 20.69 -23.11 4.88
C GLY A 422 20.39 -23.31 3.39
N LYS A 423 19.11 -23.51 3.01
CA LYS A 423 18.66 -23.66 1.62
C LYS A 423 17.57 -22.65 1.30
N LYS A 424 17.97 -21.42 0.99
CA LYS A 424 17.03 -20.36 0.62
C LYS A 424 16.23 -20.74 -0.65
N ASN A 425 14.91 -20.61 -0.58
CA ASN A 425 14.01 -21.06 -1.65
C ASN A 425 12.78 -20.17 -1.85
N ARG A 426 12.87 -18.87 -1.54
CA ARG A 426 11.79 -17.92 -1.84
C ARG A 426 12.06 -17.15 -3.12
N PHE A 427 11.05 -17.08 -3.97
CA PHE A 427 11.04 -16.23 -5.14
C PHE A 427 9.89 -15.22 -5.02
N MET A 428 10.23 -13.95 -4.82
CA MET A 428 9.28 -12.86 -4.62
C MET A 428 9.34 -11.93 -5.82
N VAL A 429 8.22 -11.69 -6.48
CA VAL A 429 8.14 -10.73 -7.59
C VAL A 429 7.11 -9.65 -7.27
N GLY A 430 7.46 -8.41 -7.58
CA GLY A 430 6.58 -7.28 -7.29
C GLY A 430 7.17 -5.94 -7.72
N ASP A 431 6.46 -4.87 -7.40
CA ASP A 431 6.92 -3.50 -7.61
C ASP A 431 6.34 -2.59 -6.54
N VAL A 432 7.19 -2.02 -5.68
CA VAL A 432 6.75 -1.10 -4.63
C VAL A 432 6.00 0.11 -5.19
N LYS A 433 6.31 0.55 -6.42
CA LYS A 433 5.62 1.67 -7.10
C LYS A 433 4.15 1.37 -7.39
N GLN A 434 3.76 0.09 -7.32
CA GLN A 434 2.39 -0.40 -7.57
C GLN A 434 1.65 -0.77 -6.27
N SER A 435 2.26 -0.57 -5.09
CA SER A 435 1.59 -0.88 -3.81
C SER A 435 0.45 0.10 -3.54
N ILE A 436 -0.79 -0.40 -3.60
CA ILE A 436 -2.02 0.40 -3.42
C ILE A 436 -2.96 -0.16 -2.36
N TYR A 437 -2.57 -1.24 -1.69
CA TYR A 437 -3.40 -1.97 -0.71
C TYR A 437 -3.11 -1.64 0.76
N LYS A 438 -2.51 -0.47 1.05
CA LYS A 438 -2.24 -0.03 2.44
C LYS A 438 -3.50 0.05 3.31
N PHE A 439 -4.67 0.28 2.72
CA PHE A 439 -5.97 0.25 3.44
C PHE A 439 -6.37 -1.16 3.90
N ARG A 440 -5.78 -2.21 3.32
CA ARG A 440 -5.84 -3.60 3.78
C ARG A 440 -4.64 -3.98 4.65
N LEU A 441 -3.91 -2.97 5.13
CA LEU A 441 -2.76 -3.12 6.02
C LEU A 441 -1.58 -3.86 5.36
N ALA A 442 -1.49 -3.82 4.02
CA ALA A 442 -0.29 -4.18 3.30
C ALA A 442 0.90 -3.29 3.71
N ARG A 443 2.10 -3.89 3.78
CA ARG A 443 3.33 -3.22 4.25
C ARG A 443 4.39 -3.21 3.14
N PRO A 444 4.39 -2.19 2.26
CA PRO A 444 5.43 -2.04 1.24
C PRO A 444 6.84 -1.93 1.83
N GLU A 445 6.95 -1.58 3.11
CA GLU A 445 8.22 -1.56 3.83
C GLU A 445 8.93 -2.93 3.82
N LEU A 446 8.18 -4.04 3.81
CA LEU A 446 8.75 -5.40 3.69
C LEU A 446 9.48 -5.61 2.36
N PHE A 447 8.92 -5.06 1.28
CA PHE A 447 9.55 -5.09 -0.04
C PHE A 447 10.80 -4.20 -0.05
N LEU A 448 10.68 -2.98 0.47
CA LEU A 448 11.78 -2.00 0.48
C LEU A 448 12.97 -2.48 1.31
N GLU A 449 12.73 -3.08 2.48
CA GLU A 449 13.78 -3.63 3.33
C GLU A 449 14.58 -4.69 2.57
N LYS A 450 13.91 -5.65 1.91
CA LYS A 450 14.57 -6.67 1.09
C LYS A 450 15.26 -6.05 -0.14
N TYR A 451 14.65 -5.06 -0.78
CA TYR A 451 15.24 -4.37 -1.93
C TYR A 451 16.55 -3.64 -1.59
N VAL A 452 16.65 -3.09 -0.38
CA VAL A 452 17.85 -2.40 0.10
C VAL A 452 18.91 -3.40 0.60
N THR A 453 18.50 -4.51 1.22
CA THR A 453 19.43 -5.46 1.84
C THR A 453 19.93 -6.57 0.91
N TYR A 454 19.19 -6.93 -0.14
CA TYR A 454 19.54 -8.01 -1.06
C TYR A 454 20.60 -7.56 -2.08
N SER A 455 21.51 -8.47 -2.43
CA SER A 455 22.63 -8.19 -3.35
C SER A 455 22.25 -8.40 -4.82
N LEU A 456 22.75 -7.54 -5.70
CA LEU A 456 22.60 -7.71 -7.16
C LEU A 456 23.46 -8.87 -7.70
N THR A 457 24.62 -9.12 -7.09
CA THR A 457 25.70 -9.91 -7.70
C THR A 457 25.88 -11.30 -7.12
N ASP A 458 25.75 -11.46 -5.81
CA ASP A 458 26.22 -12.65 -5.09
C ASP A 458 25.53 -12.83 -3.73
N GLY A 459 25.69 -14.00 -3.11
CA GLY A 459 25.11 -14.33 -1.81
C GLY A 459 23.76 -15.05 -1.87
N GLU A 460 23.26 -15.41 -0.69
CA GLU A 460 22.05 -16.21 -0.50
C GLU A 460 20.75 -15.39 -0.62
N ASN A 461 20.84 -14.06 -0.66
CA ASN A 461 19.72 -13.15 -0.85
C ASN A 461 20.02 -12.21 -2.02
N ARG A 462 19.30 -12.39 -3.12
CA ARG A 462 19.58 -11.79 -4.43
C ARG A 462 18.43 -10.90 -4.87
N LYS A 463 18.74 -9.74 -5.43
CA LYS A 463 17.75 -8.92 -6.14
C LYS A 463 18.03 -8.85 -7.64
N ILE A 464 16.96 -8.75 -8.42
CA ILE A 464 17.00 -8.64 -9.88
C ILE A 464 16.01 -7.57 -10.30
N ASP A 465 16.48 -6.60 -11.08
CA ASP A 465 15.66 -5.48 -11.52
C ASP A 465 15.25 -5.63 -12.99
N LEU A 466 13.95 -5.50 -13.28
CA LEU A 466 13.38 -5.61 -14.61
C LEU A 466 12.77 -4.27 -15.05
N HIS A 467 13.52 -3.50 -15.84
CA HIS A 467 13.12 -2.15 -16.24
C HIS A 467 12.46 -2.06 -17.62
N LYS A 468 12.63 -3.07 -18.48
CA LYS A 468 12.09 -3.07 -19.85
C LYS A 468 10.59 -3.35 -19.86
N ASN A 469 9.81 -2.43 -20.38
CA ASN A 469 8.37 -2.53 -20.55
C ASN A 469 8.01 -3.11 -21.93
N PHE A 470 7.29 -4.23 -21.93
CA PHE A 470 6.80 -4.91 -23.14
C PHE A 470 5.29 -4.71 -23.37
N ARG A 471 4.67 -3.76 -22.67
CA ARG A 471 3.21 -3.55 -22.65
C ARG A 471 2.78 -2.26 -23.35
N SER A 472 3.59 -1.22 -23.31
CA SER A 472 3.21 0.15 -23.67
C SER A 472 4.13 0.74 -24.71
N ARG A 473 3.61 1.73 -25.46
CA ARG A 473 4.38 2.54 -26.41
C ARG A 473 5.26 3.57 -25.67
N ASN A 474 6.22 4.16 -26.38
CA ASN A 474 7.15 5.15 -25.82
C ASN A 474 6.43 6.37 -25.25
N GLU A 475 5.39 6.85 -25.91
CA GLU A 475 4.64 8.05 -25.52
C GLU A 475 4.07 7.92 -24.09
N VAL A 476 3.55 6.73 -23.75
CA VAL A 476 3.06 6.42 -22.39
C VAL A 476 4.23 6.33 -21.41
N ILE A 477 5.31 5.64 -21.79
CA ILE A 477 6.50 5.46 -20.95
C ILE A 477 7.13 6.81 -20.60
N ASP A 478 7.34 7.67 -21.59
CA ASP A 478 7.97 8.98 -21.46
C ASP A 478 7.13 9.90 -20.57
N THR A 479 5.81 9.90 -20.76
CA THR A 479 4.88 10.68 -19.91
C THR A 479 4.92 10.22 -18.46
N VAL A 480 4.89 8.91 -18.22
CA VAL A 480 4.95 8.33 -16.87
C VAL A 480 6.29 8.69 -16.21
N ASN A 481 7.41 8.54 -16.93
CA ASN A 481 8.73 8.92 -16.42
C ASN A 481 8.83 10.42 -16.08
N ASP A 482 8.34 11.30 -16.96
CA ASP A 482 8.36 12.76 -16.74
C ASP A 482 7.54 13.19 -15.53
N VAL A 483 6.37 12.59 -15.31
CA VAL A 483 5.53 12.88 -14.14
C VAL A 483 6.18 12.34 -12.87
N PHE A 484 6.54 11.05 -12.81
CA PHE A 484 6.97 10.42 -11.57
C PHE A 484 8.38 10.82 -11.13
N SER A 485 9.28 11.18 -12.05
CA SER A 485 10.59 11.77 -11.70
C SER A 485 10.47 13.07 -10.89
N LYS A 486 9.36 13.81 -11.03
CA LYS A 486 9.12 15.09 -10.31
C LYS A 486 8.43 14.89 -8.97
N ILE A 487 7.58 13.87 -8.83
CA ILE A 487 6.70 13.71 -7.65
C ILE A 487 7.05 12.52 -6.75
N MET A 488 7.62 11.44 -7.28
CA MET A 488 7.87 10.22 -6.52
C MET A 488 9.26 10.28 -5.87
N GLN A 489 9.27 10.84 -4.67
CA GLN A 489 10.43 10.91 -3.79
C GLN A 489 10.22 10.02 -2.56
N LYS A 490 11.29 9.72 -1.81
CA LYS A 490 11.22 8.87 -0.61
C LYS A 490 10.16 9.35 0.40
N GLU A 491 10.01 10.66 0.54
CA GLU A 491 9.04 11.28 1.46
C GLU A 491 7.58 11.18 1.01
N LEU A 492 7.31 11.25 -0.31
CA LEU A 492 5.94 11.31 -0.85
C LEU A 492 5.47 9.96 -1.40
N GLY A 493 6.40 9.07 -1.77
CA GLY A 493 6.12 7.78 -2.41
C GLY A 493 6.90 6.59 -1.85
N GLY A 494 7.71 6.75 -0.80
CA GLY A 494 8.47 5.67 -0.17
C GLY A 494 9.71 5.20 -0.93
N ILE A 495 9.82 5.52 -2.22
CA ILE A 495 10.94 5.23 -3.12
C ILE A 495 11.26 6.46 -3.98
N VAL A 496 12.52 6.60 -4.38
CA VAL A 496 12.95 7.63 -5.34
C VAL A 496 12.77 7.10 -6.76
N TYR A 497 12.15 7.88 -7.63
CA TYR A 497 12.03 7.56 -9.05
C TYR A 497 13.25 8.07 -9.83
N ASP A 498 14.34 7.31 -9.78
CA ASP A 498 15.60 7.56 -10.49
C ASP A 498 15.70 6.78 -11.81
N GLU A 499 16.88 6.79 -12.45
CA GLU A 499 17.14 6.05 -13.69
C GLU A 499 16.98 4.53 -13.52
N GLU A 500 17.24 3.99 -12.31
CA GLU A 500 17.03 2.57 -12.02
C GLU A 500 15.53 2.27 -11.82
N ALA A 501 14.74 3.19 -11.30
CA ALA A 501 13.29 3.00 -11.15
C ALA A 501 12.49 3.24 -12.45
N ALA A 502 13.08 3.92 -13.43
CA ALA A 502 12.43 4.36 -14.65
C ALA A 502 11.99 3.22 -15.58
N LEU A 503 10.99 3.51 -16.41
CA LEU A 503 10.49 2.58 -17.43
C LEU A 503 11.28 2.75 -18.73
N TYR A 504 11.68 1.63 -19.34
CA TYR A 504 12.36 1.64 -20.64
C TYR A 504 11.61 0.82 -21.66
N ALA A 505 11.57 1.28 -22.91
CA ALA A 505 10.88 0.57 -23.97
C ALA A 505 11.53 -0.79 -24.27
N GLY A 506 10.74 -1.86 -24.18
CA GLY A 506 11.10 -3.21 -24.60
C GLY A 506 10.27 -3.73 -25.78
N ALA A 507 9.02 -3.27 -25.92
CA ALA A 507 8.17 -3.57 -27.06
C ALA A 507 8.39 -2.61 -28.21
N VAL A 508 8.32 -3.13 -29.44
CA VAL A 508 8.36 -2.34 -30.67
C VAL A 508 6.96 -2.27 -31.25
N TYR A 509 6.45 -1.06 -31.42
CA TYR A 509 5.14 -0.80 -32.00
C TYR A 509 5.27 -0.13 -33.37
N PRO A 510 4.36 -0.40 -34.32
CA PRO A 510 4.31 0.34 -35.57
C PRO A 510 4.02 1.82 -35.32
N GLU A 511 4.59 2.70 -36.13
CA GLU A 511 4.27 4.13 -36.10
C GLU A 511 2.76 4.35 -36.26
N ASN A 512 2.19 5.18 -35.38
CA ASN A 512 0.78 5.50 -35.37
C ASN A 512 0.60 6.93 -34.81
N PRO A 513 0.20 7.91 -35.63
CA PRO A 513 0.04 9.28 -35.17
C PRO A 513 -1.10 9.39 -34.14
N GLY A 514 -1.01 10.39 -33.25
CA GLY A 514 -2.03 10.66 -32.23
C GLY A 514 -1.96 9.76 -30.99
N CYS A 515 -0.82 9.12 -30.72
CA CYS A 515 -0.57 8.33 -29.51
C CYS A 515 -0.02 9.16 -28.33
N GLU A 516 0.00 10.48 -28.45
CA GLU A 516 0.50 11.39 -27.41
C GLU A 516 -0.42 11.39 -26.18
N SER A 517 0.15 11.59 -25.00
CA SER A 517 -0.64 11.75 -23.77
C SER A 517 -1.32 13.11 -23.75
N GLU A 518 -2.64 13.12 -23.54
CA GLU A 518 -3.44 14.34 -23.51
C GLU A 518 -3.88 14.69 -22.08
N LEU A 519 -3.74 15.97 -21.71
CA LEU A 519 -4.29 16.54 -20.47
C LEU A 519 -5.46 17.45 -20.82
N LEU A 520 -6.67 17.01 -20.50
CA LEU A 520 -7.89 17.78 -20.73
C LEU A 520 -8.26 18.56 -19.46
N LEU A 521 -8.05 19.88 -19.47
CA LEU A 521 -8.39 20.77 -18.36
C LEU A 521 -9.77 21.39 -18.59
N ILE A 522 -10.64 21.29 -17.58
CA ILE A 522 -11.97 21.91 -17.57
C ILE A 522 -12.07 22.92 -16.44
N GLU A 523 -12.70 24.06 -16.72
CA GLU A 523 -13.08 25.00 -15.70
C GLU A 523 -14.23 24.41 -14.88
N LYS A 524 -14.14 24.55 -13.55
CA LYS A 524 -15.17 24.04 -12.66
C LYS A 524 -16.47 24.82 -12.91
N PRO A 525 -17.59 24.16 -13.21
CA PRO A 525 -18.85 24.85 -13.46
C PRO A 525 -19.29 25.64 -12.22
N GLU A 526 -19.97 26.77 -12.46
CA GLU A 526 -20.59 27.56 -11.40
C GLU A 526 -21.64 26.73 -10.65
N LYS A 527 -21.93 27.10 -9.39
CA LYS A 527 -22.88 26.34 -8.54
C LYS A 527 -24.30 26.24 -9.11
N GLU A 528 -24.67 27.15 -10.02
CA GLU A 528 -26.00 27.24 -10.63
C GLU A 528 -26.04 26.62 -12.04
N ALA A 529 -24.95 26.00 -12.51
CA ALA A 529 -24.90 25.35 -13.81
C ALA A 529 -25.86 24.13 -13.88
N GLU A 530 -26.44 23.89 -15.06
CA GLU A 530 -27.32 22.73 -15.31
C GLU A 530 -26.60 21.39 -15.14
N LEU A 531 -25.29 21.37 -15.38
CA LEU A 531 -24.45 20.19 -15.25
C LEU A 531 -23.48 20.37 -14.08
N ASP A 532 -23.37 19.34 -13.27
CA ASP A 532 -22.32 19.32 -12.26
C ASP A 532 -20.94 19.06 -12.89
N ALA A 533 -19.89 19.18 -12.07
CA ALA A 533 -18.52 18.99 -12.52
C ALA A 533 -18.28 17.57 -13.08
N ARG A 534 -18.94 16.54 -12.53
CA ARG A 534 -18.74 15.14 -12.92
C ARG A 534 -19.41 14.84 -14.27
N GLN A 535 -20.62 15.35 -14.47
CA GLN A 535 -21.33 15.24 -15.74
C GLN A 535 -20.58 16.00 -16.85
N THR A 536 -20.04 17.17 -16.53
CA THR A 536 -19.21 17.95 -17.46
C THR A 536 -17.96 17.16 -17.88
N GLU A 537 -17.27 16.55 -16.92
CA GLU A 537 -16.11 15.69 -17.19
C GLU A 537 -16.49 14.45 -18.02
N ALA A 538 -17.59 13.77 -17.68
CA ALA A 538 -18.07 12.61 -18.43
C ALA A 538 -18.46 12.94 -19.87
N LEU A 539 -19.04 14.12 -20.13
CA LEU A 539 -19.35 14.58 -21.49
C LEU A 539 -18.08 14.85 -22.31
N LEU A 540 -17.05 15.42 -21.69
CA LEU A 540 -15.77 15.64 -22.34
C LEU A 540 -15.12 14.30 -22.73
N ILE A 541 -15.12 13.33 -21.82
CA ILE A 541 -14.63 11.98 -22.08
C ILE A 541 -15.44 11.32 -23.20
N ALA A 542 -16.77 11.47 -23.19
CA ALA A 542 -17.64 10.95 -24.24
C ALA A 542 -17.29 11.53 -25.62
N ALA A 543 -17.04 12.84 -25.69
CA ALA A 543 -16.61 13.51 -26.91
C ALA A 543 -15.27 12.95 -27.41
N LYS A 544 -14.30 12.77 -26.50
CA LYS A 544 -13.00 12.20 -26.86
C LYS A 544 -13.09 10.74 -27.34
N ILE A 545 -13.93 9.92 -26.70
CA ILE A 545 -14.18 8.54 -27.16
C ILE A 545 -14.74 8.53 -28.58
N LYS A 546 -15.71 9.41 -28.88
CA LYS A 546 -16.29 9.53 -30.22
C LYS A 546 -15.25 9.96 -31.25
N GLU A 547 -14.38 10.90 -30.91
CA GLU A 547 -13.25 11.33 -31.74
C GLU A 547 -12.31 10.16 -32.06
N LEU A 548 -11.90 9.38 -31.05
CA LEU A 548 -11.02 8.22 -31.23
C LEU A 548 -11.64 7.18 -32.17
N LEU A 549 -12.94 6.90 -32.05
CA LEU A 549 -13.65 5.93 -32.88
C LEU A 549 -13.68 6.28 -34.38
N VAL A 550 -13.46 7.55 -34.76
CA VAL A 550 -13.49 7.97 -36.17
C VAL A 550 -12.23 7.56 -36.92
N GLY A 551 -11.05 7.56 -36.27
CA GLY A 551 -9.78 7.41 -36.98
C GLY A 551 -8.67 6.68 -36.24
N PHE A 552 -8.78 6.44 -34.93
CA PHE A 552 -7.70 5.87 -34.15
C PHE A 552 -7.49 4.39 -34.47
N GLN A 553 -6.22 4.00 -34.61
CA GLN A 553 -5.82 2.62 -34.87
C GLN A 553 -5.16 2.02 -33.63
N VAL A 554 -5.37 0.72 -33.42
CA VAL A 554 -4.79 -0.07 -32.33
C VAL A 554 -3.99 -1.21 -32.94
N THR A 555 -2.82 -1.51 -32.37
CA THR A 555 -2.01 -2.67 -32.77
C THR A 555 -2.63 -3.96 -32.24
N ASP A 556 -2.96 -4.87 -33.15
CA ASP A 556 -3.49 -6.18 -32.81
C ASP A 556 -2.38 -7.10 -32.27
N LYS A 557 -2.63 -7.73 -31.11
CA LYS A 557 -1.63 -8.52 -30.39
C LYS A 557 -1.21 -9.80 -31.14
N GLU A 558 -2.14 -10.42 -31.88
CA GLU A 558 -1.88 -11.69 -32.56
C GLU A 558 -1.19 -11.49 -33.90
N THR A 559 -1.66 -10.50 -34.66
CA THR A 559 -1.18 -10.24 -36.02
C THR A 559 -0.07 -9.19 -36.10
N GLY A 560 0.05 -8.34 -35.08
CA GLY A 560 0.95 -7.17 -35.09
C GLY A 560 0.49 -6.04 -36.02
N ALA A 561 -0.65 -6.20 -36.70
CA ALA A 561 -1.17 -5.22 -37.65
C ALA A 561 -1.99 -4.12 -36.96
N LEU A 562 -2.12 -2.97 -37.61
CA LEU A 562 -3.04 -1.92 -37.17
C LEU A 562 -4.48 -2.27 -37.55
N ARG A 563 -5.40 -2.04 -36.62
CA ARG A 563 -6.85 -2.18 -36.83
C ARG A 563 -7.60 -0.98 -36.24
N PRO A 564 -8.82 -0.67 -36.70
CA PRO A 564 -9.65 0.34 -36.07
C PRO A 564 -9.90 0.04 -34.58
N VAL A 565 -9.90 1.11 -33.77
CA VAL A 565 -10.25 1.06 -32.35
C VAL A 565 -11.71 0.60 -32.16
N ARG A 566 -11.96 -0.11 -31.06
CA ARG A 566 -13.30 -0.57 -30.65
C ARG A 566 -13.55 -0.13 -29.21
N TYR A 567 -14.81 -0.04 -28.79
CA TYR A 567 -15.15 0.31 -27.40
C TYR A 567 -14.39 -0.54 -26.37
N LYS A 568 -14.26 -1.85 -26.60
CA LYS A 568 -13.52 -2.78 -25.72
C LYS A 568 -12.02 -2.47 -25.54
N ASP A 569 -11.45 -1.60 -26.38
CA ASP A 569 -10.05 -1.17 -26.29
C ASP A 569 -9.89 0.09 -25.42
N ILE A 570 -11.00 0.72 -25.02
CA ILE A 570 -11.05 1.93 -24.22
C ILE A 570 -11.43 1.55 -22.78
N VAL A 571 -10.74 2.14 -21.81
CA VAL A 571 -11.03 1.95 -20.40
C VAL A 571 -10.99 3.31 -19.71
N VAL A 572 -12.03 3.63 -18.94
CA VAL A 572 -12.05 4.81 -18.05
C VAL A 572 -11.76 4.33 -16.63
N LEU A 573 -10.67 4.85 -16.05
CA LEU A 573 -10.24 4.54 -14.68
C LEU A 573 -10.66 5.67 -13.72
N LEU A 574 -11.42 5.34 -12.69
CA LEU A 574 -11.84 6.27 -11.65
C LEU A 574 -11.18 5.92 -10.31
N ARG A 575 -10.89 6.91 -9.46
CA ARG A 575 -10.28 6.66 -8.14
C ARG A 575 -11.27 6.06 -7.13
N THR A 576 -12.55 6.36 -7.26
CA THR A 576 -13.64 5.86 -6.41
C THR A 576 -14.91 5.72 -7.22
N ASN A 577 -15.72 4.71 -6.92
CA ASN A 577 -17.05 4.55 -7.52
C ASN A 577 -18.05 5.52 -6.90
N SER A 578 -17.92 5.80 -5.60
CA SER A 578 -18.92 6.53 -4.83
C SER A 578 -19.12 7.95 -5.38
N GLY A 579 -20.31 8.17 -5.94
CA GLY A 579 -20.73 9.44 -6.53
C GLY A 579 -20.24 9.69 -7.97
N TRP A 580 -19.45 8.79 -8.56
CA TRP A 580 -18.92 8.94 -9.92
C TRP A 580 -19.54 7.96 -10.93
N ASP A 581 -19.88 6.76 -10.47
CA ASP A 581 -20.36 5.66 -11.31
C ASP A 581 -21.68 5.97 -12.02
N GLU A 582 -22.71 6.40 -11.30
CA GLU A 582 -24.01 6.73 -11.87
C GLU A 582 -23.94 7.91 -12.85
N PRO A 583 -23.37 9.08 -12.50
CA PRO A 583 -23.26 10.20 -13.44
C PRO A 583 -22.48 9.86 -14.71
N PHE A 584 -21.38 9.12 -14.61
CA PHE A 584 -20.59 8.72 -15.77
C PHE A 584 -21.36 7.73 -16.64
N LYS A 585 -21.97 6.70 -16.04
CA LYS A 585 -22.73 5.69 -16.76
C LYS A 585 -23.90 6.31 -17.51
N ASP A 586 -24.68 7.16 -16.85
CA ASP A 586 -25.85 7.81 -17.45
C ASP A 586 -25.44 8.78 -18.56
N THR A 587 -24.38 9.55 -18.33
CA THR A 587 -23.86 10.50 -19.33
C THR A 587 -23.32 9.75 -20.56
N LEU A 588 -22.47 8.74 -20.38
CA LEU A 588 -21.94 7.94 -21.50
C LEU A 588 -23.05 7.21 -22.26
N ALA A 589 -24.03 6.63 -21.55
CA ALA A 589 -25.18 5.98 -22.15
C ALA A 589 -26.04 6.97 -22.97
N SER A 590 -26.28 8.18 -22.44
CA SER A 590 -26.99 9.25 -23.18
C SER A 590 -26.27 9.67 -24.47
N GLN A 591 -24.95 9.50 -24.49
CA GLN A 591 -24.10 9.76 -25.65
C GLN A 591 -24.01 8.57 -26.63
N GLY A 592 -24.71 7.46 -26.35
CA GLY A 592 -24.70 6.25 -27.16
C GLY A 592 -23.44 5.40 -27.00
N ILE A 593 -22.67 5.60 -25.93
CA ILE A 593 -21.45 4.84 -25.64
C ILE A 593 -21.84 3.69 -24.70
N PRO A 594 -21.65 2.41 -25.10
CA PRO A 594 -21.88 1.29 -24.21
C PRO A 594 -20.88 1.35 -23.06
N GLY A 595 -21.41 1.29 -21.83
CA GLY A 595 -20.64 1.37 -20.59
C GLY A 595 -20.95 0.18 -19.69
N ARG A 596 -19.98 -0.68 -19.36
CA ARG A 596 -20.14 -1.69 -18.28
C ARG A 596 -19.23 -1.36 -17.11
N PRO A 597 -19.76 -1.02 -15.92
CA PRO A 597 -18.92 -0.95 -14.74
C PRO A 597 -18.43 -2.35 -14.40
N LEU A 598 -17.11 -2.51 -14.35
CA LEU A 598 -16.51 -3.61 -13.61
C LEU A 598 -16.78 -3.34 -12.13
N GLN A 599 -17.76 -4.04 -11.57
CA GLN A 599 -17.78 -4.23 -10.13
C GLN A 599 -16.48 -4.97 -9.80
N GLY A 600 -15.57 -4.27 -9.12
CA GLY A 600 -14.43 -4.93 -8.49
C GLY A 600 -14.97 -6.11 -7.70
N HIS A 601 -14.34 -7.29 -7.83
CA HIS A 601 -14.59 -8.34 -6.85
C HIS A 601 -14.37 -7.71 -5.48
N VAL A 602 -15.35 -7.90 -4.58
CA VAL A 602 -15.32 -7.48 -3.16
C VAL A 602 -13.94 -7.87 -2.63
N GLY A 603 -13.01 -6.90 -2.54
CA GLY A 603 -11.61 -7.29 -2.74
C GLY A 603 -10.62 -6.25 -3.24
N THR A 604 -11.02 -5.34 -4.11
CA THR A 604 -10.08 -4.45 -4.83
C THR A 604 -10.46 -2.99 -4.61
N PRO A 605 -9.50 -2.06 -4.38
CA PRO A 605 -9.83 -0.66 -4.19
C PRO A 605 -10.56 -0.16 -5.43
N GLY A 606 -11.75 0.43 -5.22
CA GLY A 606 -12.22 1.71 -5.77
C GLY A 606 -11.96 2.09 -7.24
N HIS A 607 -11.42 1.21 -8.06
CA HIS A 607 -11.17 1.39 -9.47
C HIS A 607 -12.19 0.53 -10.20
N SER A 608 -13.39 1.09 -10.38
CA SER A 608 -14.22 0.61 -11.47
C SER A 608 -13.58 1.04 -12.78
N CYS A 609 -13.42 0.08 -13.67
CA CYS A 609 -13.29 0.36 -15.08
C CYS A 609 -14.72 0.49 -15.62
N LEU A 610 -15.02 1.58 -16.31
CA LEU A 610 -16.11 1.57 -17.28
C LEU A 610 -15.50 1.10 -18.60
N TYR A 611 -15.95 -0.08 -19.05
CA TYR A 611 -15.73 -0.60 -20.40
C TYR A 611 -16.64 0.07 -21.41
#